data_AF-A0A9B0UCC1-F1
#
_entry.id   AF-A0A9B0UCC1-F1
#
_cell.length_a   1.000
_cell.length_b   1.000
_cell.length_c   1.000
_cell.angle_alpha   90.00
_cell.angle_beta   90.00
_cell.angle_gamma   90.00
#
_symmetry.space_group_name_H-M   'P 1'
#
loop_
_entity.id
_entity.type
_entity.pdbx_description
1 polymer ?
#
loop_
_entity_poly.entity_id
_entity_poly.type
_entity_poly.pdbx_seq_one_letter_code
_entity_poly.pdbx_strand_id
1 'polypeptide(L)'
;PIMEKRRRARINESLSQLKTLILDALKKDSSRHSKLEKADILEMTVKHLRNLQRAQMTAALSTDPSVLGKYRAGFSECMNEVTRFLST
;
A
#
# COMPACT_ATOMS: atom_id res chain seq x y z
N PRO A 1 -33.13 7.80 -12.76
CA PRO A 1 -32.32 8.41 -13.86
C PRO A 1 -31.23 7.44 -14.38
N ILE A 2 -31.12 7.29 -15.71
CA ILE A 2 -30.25 6.30 -16.40
C ILE A 2 -28.78 6.39 -15.98
N MET A 3 -28.29 7.61 -15.75
CA MET A 3 -26.91 7.87 -15.32
C MET A 3 -26.56 7.21 -13.98
N GLU A 4 -27.49 7.23 -13.01
CA GLU A 4 -27.28 6.59 -11.71
C GLU A 4 -27.26 5.07 -11.82
N LYS A 5 -28.06 4.49 -12.73
CA LYS A 5 -28.02 3.04 -13.02
C LYS A 5 -26.65 2.64 -13.59
N ARG A 6 -26.11 3.41 -14.54
CA ARG A 6 -24.77 3.18 -15.09
C ARG A 6 -23.67 3.34 -14.03
N ARG A 7 -23.77 4.36 -13.17
CA ARG A 7 -22.82 4.56 -12.06
C ARG A 7 -22.81 3.35 -11.13
N ARG A 8 -23.98 2.89 -10.70
CA ARG A 8 -24.13 1.70 -9.83
C ARG A 8 -23.58 0.43 -10.47
N ALA A 9 -23.81 0.23 -11.76
CA ALA A 9 -23.26 -0.92 -12.50
C ALA A 9 -21.73 -0.92 -12.46
N ARG A 10 -21.08 0.22 -12.78
CA ARG A 10 -19.62 0.35 -12.70
C ARG A 10 -19.08 0.06 -11.30
N ILE A 11 -19.72 0.61 -10.26
CA ILE A 11 -19.30 0.39 -8.86
C ILE A 11 -19.35 -1.10 -8.50
N ASN A 12 -20.43 -1.80 -8.87
CA ASN A 12 -20.57 -3.21 -8.57
C ASN A 12 -19.59 -4.08 -9.36
N GLU A 13 -19.31 -3.73 -10.62
CA GLU A 13 -18.30 -4.39 -11.44
C GLU A 13 -16.90 -4.25 -10.84
N SER A 14 -16.51 -3.04 -10.46
CA SER A 14 -15.23 -2.80 -9.78
C SER A 14 -15.13 -3.56 -8.46
N LEU A 15 -16.19 -3.60 -7.64
CA LEU A 15 -16.21 -4.38 -6.40
C LEU A 15 -16.06 -5.89 -6.65
N SER A 16 -16.67 -6.41 -7.71
CA SER A 16 -16.52 -7.82 -8.09
C SER A 16 -15.08 -8.14 -8.50
N GLN A 17 -14.47 -7.28 -9.31
CA GLN A 17 -13.06 -7.42 -9.71
C GLN A 17 -12.12 -7.35 -8.50
N LEU A 18 -12.31 -6.37 -7.60
CA LEU A 18 -11.54 -6.23 -6.38
C LEU A 18 -11.63 -7.50 -5.51
N LYS A 19 -12.83 -8.04 -5.33
CA LYS A 19 -13.02 -9.29 -4.59
C LYS A 19 -12.17 -10.43 -5.17
N THR A 20 -12.22 -10.64 -6.48
CA THR A 20 -11.45 -11.71 -7.13
C THR A 20 -9.95 -11.51 -6.96
N LEU A 21 -9.44 -10.32 -7.26
CA LEU A 21 -8.01 -9.99 -7.16
C LEU A 21 -7.48 -10.17 -5.73
N ILE A 22 -8.25 -9.74 -4.74
CA ILE A 22 -7.82 -9.83 -3.34
C ILE A 22 -7.86 -11.27 -2.83
N LEU A 23 -8.85 -12.07 -3.21
CA LEU A 23 -8.91 -13.47 -2.81
C LEU A 23 -7.77 -14.28 -3.41
N ASP A 24 -7.46 -14.03 -4.69
CA ASP A 24 -6.32 -14.63 -5.37
C ASP A 24 -4.98 -14.23 -4.72
N ALA A 25 -4.75 -12.93 -4.52
CA ALA A 25 -3.53 -12.41 -3.91
C ALA A 25 -3.30 -12.92 -2.47
N LEU A 26 -4.38 -13.18 -1.72
CA LEU A 26 -4.31 -13.71 -0.36
C LEU A 26 -4.38 -15.25 -0.30
N LYS A 27 -4.45 -15.95 -1.45
CA LYS A 27 -4.65 -17.40 -1.56
C LYS A 27 -5.83 -17.88 -0.71
N LYS A 28 -6.89 -17.08 -0.65
CA LYS A 28 -8.10 -17.38 0.11
C LYS A 28 -9.11 -18.11 -0.77
N ASP A 29 -9.73 -19.15 -0.21
CA ASP A 29 -10.72 -19.95 -0.93
C ASP A 29 -11.97 -19.11 -1.29
N SER A 30 -12.24 -18.97 -2.58
CA SER A 30 -13.39 -18.23 -3.11
C SER A 30 -14.75 -18.73 -2.62
N SER A 31 -14.88 -20.03 -2.31
CA SER A 31 -16.13 -20.63 -1.83
C SER A 31 -16.54 -20.08 -0.46
N ARG A 32 -15.57 -19.91 0.44
CA ARG A 32 -15.76 -19.36 1.80
C ARG A 32 -16.07 -17.87 1.80
N HIS A 33 -15.79 -17.18 0.69
CA HIS A 33 -15.93 -15.74 0.54
C HIS A 33 -17.04 -15.35 -0.45
N SER A 34 -17.88 -16.31 -0.85
CA SER A 34 -19.04 -16.09 -1.73
C SER A 34 -19.99 -15.00 -1.20
N LYS A 35 -20.11 -14.84 0.13
CA LYS A 35 -20.98 -13.88 0.81
C LYS A 35 -20.31 -12.59 1.33
N LEU A 36 -19.08 -12.25 0.91
CA LEU A 36 -18.42 -11.02 1.36
C LEU A 36 -19.28 -9.77 1.14
N GLU A 37 -19.43 -8.96 2.18
CA GLU A 37 -20.14 -7.70 2.09
C GLU A 37 -19.28 -6.65 1.37
N LYS A 38 -19.91 -5.58 0.88
CA LYS A 38 -19.17 -4.51 0.17
C LYS A 38 -18.13 -3.83 1.07
N ALA A 39 -18.45 -3.68 2.34
CA ALA A 39 -17.54 -3.11 3.34
C ALA A 39 -16.31 -4.02 3.52
N ASP A 40 -16.49 -5.33 3.65
CA ASP A 40 -15.38 -6.29 3.78
C ASP A 40 -14.46 -6.27 2.55
N ILE A 41 -15.03 -6.24 1.35
CA ILE A 41 -14.24 -6.18 0.10
C ILE A 41 -13.35 -4.93 0.12
N LEU A 42 -13.91 -3.78 0.49
CA LEU A 42 -13.18 -2.52 0.57
C LEU A 42 -12.11 -2.56 1.67
N GLU A 43 -12.43 -3.06 2.86
CA GLU A 43 -11.48 -3.17 3.98
C GLU A 43 -10.31 -4.10 3.63
N MET A 44 -10.60 -5.29 3.10
CA MET A 44 -9.57 -6.24 2.68
C MET A 44 -8.69 -5.66 1.59
N THR A 45 -9.27 -4.92 0.63
CA THR A 45 -8.53 -4.23 -0.43
C THR A 45 -7.57 -3.19 0.16
N VAL A 46 -8.07 -2.31 1.04
CA VAL A 46 -7.25 -1.26 1.67
C VAL A 46 -6.13 -1.88 2.50
N LYS A 47 -6.42 -2.93 3.27
CA LYS A 47 -5.41 -3.66 4.06
C LYS A 47 -4.34 -4.26 3.16
N HIS A 48 -4.72 -4.88 2.05
CA HIS A 48 -3.77 -5.43 1.09
C HIS A 48 -2.87 -4.35 0.46
N LEU A 49 -3.44 -3.22 0.04
CA LEU A 49 -2.67 -2.09 -0.51
C LEU A 49 -1.68 -1.52 0.50
N ARG A 50 -2.08 -1.38 1.76
CA ARG A 50 -1.17 -0.94 2.84
C ARG A 50 -0.03 -1.93 3.06
N ASN A 51 -0.33 -3.23 3.01
CA ASN A 51 0.69 -4.26 3.14
C ASN A 51 1.66 -4.26 1.96
N LEU A 52 1.16 -4.08 0.73
CA LEU A 52 1.98 -3.98 -0.47
C LEU A 52 2.92 -2.76 -0.41
N GLN A 53 2.41 -1.60 0.01
CA GLN A 53 3.22 -0.39 0.18
C GLN A 53 4.33 -0.60 1.22
N ARG A 54 4.02 -1.24 2.35
CA ARG A 54 5.03 -1.58 3.36
C ARG A 54 6.06 -2.55 2.83
N ALA A 55 5.63 -3.61 2.15
CA ALA A 55 6.52 -4.60 1.55
C ALA A 55 7.43 -3.99 0.48
N GLN A 56 6.93 -3.08 -0.36
CA GLN A 56 7.74 -2.35 -1.33
C GLN A 56 8.76 -1.43 -0.67
N MET A 57 8.38 -0.74 0.42
CA MET A 57 9.33 0.09 1.18
C MET A 57 10.42 -0.75 1.84
N THR A 58 10.05 -1.89 2.45
CA THR A 58 11.03 -2.84 2.99
C THR A 58 11.92 -3.39 1.88
N ALA A 59 11.34 -3.82 0.76
CA ALA A 59 12.06 -4.30 -0.40
C ALA A 59 13.06 -3.25 -0.93
N ALA A 60 12.65 -2.00 -1.10
CA ALA A 60 13.49 -0.89 -1.54
C ALA A 60 14.69 -0.65 -0.61
N LEU A 61 14.48 -0.75 0.72
CA LEU A 61 15.54 -0.66 1.71
C LEU A 61 16.50 -1.86 1.65
N SER A 62 16.01 -3.04 1.27
CA SER A 62 16.84 -4.25 1.12
C SER A 62 17.49 -4.41 -0.26
N THR A 63 16.96 -3.80 -1.33
CA THR A 63 17.51 -3.89 -2.70
C THR A 63 18.72 -2.99 -2.90
N ASP A 64 18.88 -1.94 -2.09
CA ASP A 64 20.12 -1.18 -2.02
C ASP A 64 20.45 -0.82 -0.56
N PRO A 65 21.21 -1.69 0.15
CA PRO A 65 21.72 -1.41 1.49
C PRO A 65 22.48 -0.08 1.58
N SER A 66 22.99 0.43 0.45
CA SER A 66 23.68 1.72 0.40
C SER A 66 22.73 2.91 0.56
N VAL A 67 21.41 2.78 0.37
CA VAL A 67 20.45 3.89 0.59
C VAL A 67 20.42 4.28 2.07
N LEU A 68 20.41 3.29 2.96
CA LEU A 68 20.48 3.51 4.40
C LEU A 68 21.84 4.11 4.80
N GLY A 69 22.92 3.66 4.15
CA GLY A 69 24.26 4.22 4.28
C GLY A 69 24.36 5.68 3.82
N LYS A 70 23.82 6.00 2.63
CA LYS A 70 23.79 7.35 2.02
C LYS A 70 22.95 8.31 2.86
N TYR A 71 21.78 7.87 3.35
CA TYR A 71 20.96 8.66 4.26
C TYR A 71 21.71 8.96 5.57
N ARG A 72 22.32 7.95 6.19
CA ARG A 72 23.08 8.13 7.44
C ARG A 72 24.29 9.04 7.25
N ALA A 73 25.00 8.93 6.13
CA ALA A 73 26.11 9.81 5.78
C ALA A 73 25.64 11.26 5.63
N GLY A 74 24.60 11.53 4.82
CA GLY A 74 24.07 12.87 4.62
C GLY A 74 23.48 13.49 5.90
N PHE A 75 22.84 12.68 6.75
CA PHE A 75 22.37 13.13 8.07
C PHE A 75 23.55 13.51 8.98
N SER A 76 24.62 12.71 9.01
CA SER A 76 25.81 13.00 9.81
C SER A 76 26.54 14.26 9.33
N GLU A 77 26.63 14.48 8.03
CA GLU A 77 27.21 15.71 7.46
C GLU A 77 26.40 16.94 7.87
N CYS A 78 25.07 16.90 7.73
CA CYS A 78 24.19 17.98 8.16
C CYS A 78 24.32 18.25 9.66
N MET A 79 24.31 17.21 10.50
CA MET A 79 24.51 17.34 11.94
C MET A 79 25.86 17.97 12.29
N ASN A 80 26.95 17.55 11.64
CA ASN A 80 28.27 18.15 11.86
C ASN A 80 28.29 19.63 11.48
N GLU A 81 27.64 20.02 10.38
CA GLU A 81 27.56 21.41 9.95
C GLU A 81 26.73 22.26 10.92
N VAL A 82 25.61 21.73 11.41
CA VAL A 82 24.79 22.37 12.45
C VAL A 82 25.59 22.53 13.75
N THR A 83 26.30 21.49 14.19
CA THR A 83 27.16 21.57 15.38
C THR A 83 28.28 22.59 15.21
N ARG A 84 28.90 22.66 14.03
CA ARG A 84 29.92 23.65 13.70
C ARG A 84 29.36 25.07 13.75
N PHE A 85 28.20 25.30 13.15
CA PHE A 85 27.52 26.59 13.17
C PHE A 85 27.18 27.04 14.60
N LEU A 86 26.70 26.12 15.43
CA LEU A 86 26.35 26.40 16.84
C LEU A 86 27.57 26.53 17.77
N SER A 87 28.76 26.10 17.33
CA SER A 87 30.02 26.21 18.09
C SER A 87 30.82 27.47 17.73
N THR A 88 30.28 28.34 16.87
CA THR A 88 30.81 29.67 16.52
C THR A 88 29.96 30.74 17.19
#